data_AF-A0A151Z547-F1
#
_entry.id   AF-A0A151Z547-F1
#
_cell.length_a   1.000
_cell.length_b   1.000
_cell.length_c   1.000
_cell.angle_alpha   90.00
_cell.angle_beta   90.00
_cell.angle_gamma   90.00
#
_symmetry.space_group_name_H-M   'P 1'
#
loop_
_entity.id
_entity.type
_entity.pdbx_description
1 polymer ?
#
loop_
_entity_poly.entity_id
_entity_poly.type
_entity_poly.pdbx_seq_one_letter_code
_entity_poly.pdbx_strand_id
1 'polypeptide(L)'
;MEPQLIHPPTYEEIVDFVKLQKVDIYELLGVGKDFTKEQLAEHYENIIIQNKDLRETFDLAYKVLGNKRLRYLYDNFYSKEALKKNRIDTIKTSVMRAFETLQQPFLNLSFVCFASEGTKLTPLQVFQNRVDWKWLFRGMSYKMLSDFLVKSGIEILSGMNAANIFTLPLCYLVGYPATLISNLSVLQYTSTPTFLATLDKVLDFKGRGFFNLYHGFSSYLAMNMVLTASTLALGQLDQYIQRKSQEKPESKALYYLSKITSSQLFGVFTLFTIATPFNVIQLNYQKQILTGQPQSLISLVKSLYTSNGIYKFYHGGTTQLLSFASIYSLQYLLSRF
;
A
#
# COMPACT_ATOMS: atom_id res chain seq x y z
N MET A 1 19.59 -36.94 16.88
CA MET A 1 18.15 -37.11 16.65
C MET A 1 17.87 -36.67 15.23
N GLU A 2 17.51 -37.60 14.34
CA GLU A 2 17.06 -37.24 13.00
C GLU A 2 15.77 -36.41 13.11
N PRO A 3 15.63 -35.31 12.35
CA PRO A 3 14.39 -34.56 12.32
C PRO A 3 13.30 -35.45 11.72
N GLN A 4 12.37 -35.92 12.56
CA GLN A 4 11.17 -36.60 12.07
C GLN A 4 10.42 -35.62 11.16
N LEU A 5 10.22 -36.02 9.89
CA LEU A 5 9.42 -35.26 8.93
C LEU A 5 7.99 -35.13 9.48
N ILE A 6 7.66 -33.94 9.96
CA ILE A 6 6.30 -33.61 10.39
C ILE A 6 5.49 -33.36 9.11
N HIS A 7 4.59 -34.28 8.77
CA HIS A 7 3.64 -34.07 7.69
C HIS A 7 2.80 -32.81 7.94
N PRO A 8 2.41 -32.04 6.91
CA PRO A 8 1.55 -30.87 7.08
C PRO A 8 0.19 -31.26 7.72
N PRO A 9 -0.46 -30.34 8.45
CA PRO A 9 -1.82 -30.56 8.94
C PRO A 9 -2.84 -30.58 7.80
N THR A 10 -3.91 -31.33 8.01
CA THR A 10 -5.08 -31.41 7.12
C THR A 10 -5.93 -30.14 7.19
N TYR A 11 -6.80 -29.94 6.21
CA TYR A 11 -7.71 -28.79 6.17
C TYR A 11 -8.62 -28.71 7.41
N GLU A 12 -9.18 -29.83 7.86
CA GLU A 12 -10.05 -29.90 9.04
C GLU A 12 -9.29 -29.53 10.33
N GLU A 13 -8.05 -30.02 10.46
CA GLU A 13 -7.14 -29.65 11.56
C GLU A 13 -6.85 -28.14 11.57
N ILE A 14 -6.69 -27.51 10.40
CA ILE A 14 -6.50 -26.06 10.28
C ILE A 14 -7.78 -25.31 10.66
N VAL A 15 -8.97 -25.77 10.25
CA VAL A 15 -10.25 -25.15 10.61
C VAL A 15 -10.45 -25.17 12.13
N ASP A 16 -10.16 -26.29 12.79
CA ASP A 16 -10.27 -26.40 14.24
C ASP A 16 -9.26 -25.52 14.97
N PHE A 17 -8.04 -25.41 14.44
CA PHE A 17 -7.04 -24.46 14.92
C PHE A 17 -7.50 -23.00 14.78
N VAL A 18 -8.15 -22.65 13.66
CA VAL A 18 -8.66 -21.29 13.40
C VAL A 18 -9.79 -20.90 14.36
N LYS A 19 -10.62 -21.84 14.81
CA LYS A 19 -11.71 -21.56 15.77
C LYS A 19 -11.20 -21.09 17.13
N LEU A 20 -9.99 -21.48 17.52
CA LEU A 20 -9.37 -21.12 18.80
C LEU A 20 -8.57 -19.81 18.77
N GLN A 21 -8.61 -19.06 17.65
CA GLN A 21 -7.76 -17.91 17.39
C GLN A 21 -7.82 -16.74 18.40
N LYS A 22 -8.72 -16.76 19.39
CA LYS A 22 -8.84 -15.68 20.37
C LYS A 22 -8.50 -16.10 21.80
N VAL A 23 -8.07 -17.34 22.00
CA VAL A 23 -7.91 -17.92 23.33
C VAL A 23 -6.48 -18.44 23.48
N ASP A 24 -5.83 -18.10 24.60
CA ASP A 24 -4.56 -18.71 24.94
C ASP A 24 -4.83 -20.13 25.45
N ILE A 25 -4.54 -21.12 24.61
CA ILE A 25 -4.89 -22.52 24.83
C ILE A 25 -4.18 -23.10 26.07
N TYR A 26 -2.95 -22.67 26.37
CA TYR A 26 -2.24 -23.09 27.58
C TYR A 26 -2.89 -22.52 28.85
N GLU A 27 -3.26 -21.24 28.81
CA GLU A 27 -3.95 -20.56 29.92
C GLU A 27 -5.35 -21.12 30.12
N LEU A 28 -6.09 -21.36 29.03
CA LEU A 28 -7.42 -21.96 29.05
C LEU A 28 -7.39 -23.31 29.73
N LEU A 29 -6.44 -24.18 29.34
CA LEU A 29 -6.29 -25.52 29.90
C LEU A 29 -5.52 -25.54 31.23
N GLY A 30 -4.97 -24.42 31.72
CA GLY A 30 -4.16 -24.41 32.94
C GLY A 30 -2.86 -25.22 32.87
N VAL A 31 -2.30 -25.41 31.67
CA VAL A 31 -1.14 -26.30 31.42
C VAL A 31 0.08 -25.55 30.89
N GLY A 32 1.28 -26.07 31.19
CA GLY A 32 2.55 -25.56 30.69
C GLY A 32 2.92 -26.07 29.28
N LYS A 33 3.86 -25.37 28.61
CA LYS A 33 4.39 -25.76 27.29
C LYS A 33 5.14 -27.09 27.28
N ASP A 34 5.57 -27.55 28.43
CA ASP A 34 6.31 -28.78 28.68
C ASP A 34 5.42 -30.00 28.97
N PHE A 35 4.10 -29.81 29.06
CA PHE A 35 3.16 -30.92 29.32
C PHE A 35 3.25 -31.99 28.24
N THR A 36 3.46 -33.25 28.66
CA THR A 36 3.37 -34.39 27.75
C THR A 36 1.92 -34.64 27.34
N LYS A 37 1.70 -35.46 26.30
CA LYS A 37 0.37 -35.78 25.81
C LYS A 37 -0.46 -36.52 26.88
N GLU A 38 0.21 -37.37 27.67
CA GLU A 38 -0.38 -38.17 28.73
C GLU A 38 -0.81 -37.28 29.90
N GLN A 39 0.06 -36.36 30.32
CA GLN A 39 -0.26 -35.35 31.35
C GLN A 39 -1.40 -34.43 30.92
N LEU A 40 -1.41 -34.04 29.64
CA LEU A 40 -2.48 -33.23 29.07
C LEU A 40 -3.84 -33.96 29.11
N ALA A 41 -3.86 -35.27 28.81
CA ALA A 41 -5.09 -36.06 28.84
C ALA A 41 -5.68 -36.17 30.24
N GLU A 42 -4.85 -36.48 31.24
CA GLU A 42 -5.26 -36.58 32.63
C GLU A 42 -5.78 -35.23 33.17
N HIS A 43 -5.12 -34.13 32.82
CA HIS A 43 -5.53 -32.80 33.25
C HIS A 43 -6.84 -32.34 32.59
N TYR A 44 -7.02 -32.64 31.32
CA TYR A 44 -8.21 -32.30 30.54
C TYR A 44 -9.48 -32.97 31.09
N GLU A 45 -9.41 -34.26 31.45
CA GLU A 45 -10.55 -34.97 32.06
C GLU A 45 -11.02 -34.29 33.36
N ASN A 46 -10.08 -33.83 34.19
CA ASN A 46 -10.39 -33.13 35.43
C ASN A 46 -11.05 -31.76 35.19
N ILE A 47 -10.61 -31.01 34.17
CA ILE A 47 -11.13 -29.68 33.86
C ILE A 47 -12.54 -29.73 33.26
N ILE A 48 -12.82 -30.67 32.37
CA ILE A 48 -14.13 -30.75 31.71
C ILE A 48 -15.24 -31.12 32.69
N ILE A 49 -14.95 -31.96 33.67
CA ILE A 49 -15.91 -32.32 34.72
C ILE A 49 -16.36 -31.06 35.48
N GLN A 50 -15.44 -30.11 35.68
CA GLN A 50 -15.68 -28.86 36.40
C GLN A 50 -16.29 -27.75 35.52
N ASN A 51 -16.10 -27.79 34.20
CA ASN A 51 -16.46 -26.69 33.29
C ASN A 51 -17.31 -27.16 32.10
N LYS A 52 -18.44 -27.83 32.39
CA LYS A 52 -19.32 -28.43 31.38
C LYS A 52 -19.79 -27.44 30.30
N ASP A 53 -20.00 -26.17 30.66
CA ASP A 53 -20.52 -25.14 29.75
C ASP A 53 -19.50 -24.72 28.67
N LEU A 54 -18.21 -25.01 28.88
CA LEU A 54 -17.13 -24.65 27.96
C LEU A 54 -16.55 -25.86 27.23
N ARG A 55 -17.21 -27.03 27.33
CA ARG A 55 -16.72 -28.31 26.83
C ARG A 55 -16.24 -28.26 25.39
N GLU A 56 -17.00 -27.68 24.47
CA GLU A 56 -16.62 -27.60 23.05
C GLU A 56 -15.30 -26.83 22.84
N THR A 57 -15.08 -25.76 23.61
CA THR A 57 -13.84 -24.97 23.54
C THR A 57 -12.66 -25.76 24.12
N PHE A 58 -12.89 -26.46 25.23
CA PHE A 58 -11.88 -27.35 25.85
C PHE A 58 -11.53 -28.53 24.95
N ASP A 59 -12.50 -29.15 24.28
CA ASP A 59 -12.30 -30.26 23.34
C ASP A 59 -11.42 -29.84 22.17
N LEU A 60 -11.69 -28.66 21.59
CA LEU A 60 -10.87 -28.08 20.53
C LEU A 60 -9.45 -27.77 21.04
N ALA A 61 -9.33 -27.16 22.23
CA ALA A 61 -8.05 -26.84 22.86
C ALA A 61 -7.17 -28.08 23.09
N TYR A 62 -7.78 -29.14 23.63
CA TYR A 62 -7.15 -30.44 23.82
C TYR A 62 -6.75 -31.06 22.48
N LYS A 63 -7.63 -30.99 21.46
CA LYS A 63 -7.34 -31.49 20.11
C LYS A 63 -6.12 -30.78 19.50
N VAL A 64 -5.99 -29.46 19.69
CA VAL A 64 -4.85 -28.68 19.19
C VAL A 64 -3.55 -29.01 19.93
N LEU A 65 -3.55 -29.04 21.27
CA LEU A 65 -2.32 -29.35 22.03
C LEU A 65 -1.95 -30.85 22.03
N GLY A 66 -2.92 -31.75 21.90
CA GLY A 66 -2.72 -33.19 21.85
C GLY A 66 -2.19 -33.69 20.50
N ASN A 67 -2.26 -32.85 19.46
CA ASN A 67 -1.73 -33.13 18.12
C ASN A 67 -0.40 -32.40 17.92
N LYS A 68 0.70 -33.16 17.76
CA LYS A 68 2.06 -32.59 17.61
C LYS A 68 2.16 -31.53 16.50
N ARG A 69 1.42 -31.68 15.40
CA ARG A 69 1.44 -30.75 14.26
C ARG A 69 0.77 -29.42 14.60
N LEU A 70 -0.42 -29.50 15.19
CA LEU A 70 -1.19 -28.33 15.57
C LEU A 70 -0.58 -27.60 16.76
N ARG A 71 -0.03 -28.33 17.73
CA ARG A 71 0.76 -27.75 18.83
C ARG A 71 1.99 -27.02 18.31
N TYR A 72 2.72 -27.60 17.36
CA TYR A 72 3.83 -26.91 16.71
C TYR A 72 3.38 -25.61 16.02
N LEU A 73 2.26 -25.63 15.30
CA LEU A 73 1.70 -24.40 14.71
C LEU A 73 1.31 -23.37 15.78
N TYR A 74 0.67 -23.81 16.86
CA TYR A 74 0.28 -22.95 17.97
C TYR A 74 1.50 -22.27 18.62
N ASP A 75 2.51 -23.06 18.97
CA ASP A 75 3.70 -22.59 19.69
C ASP A 75 4.54 -21.60 18.86
N ASN A 76 4.60 -21.81 17.54
CA ASN A 76 5.46 -21.02 16.65
C ASN A 76 4.73 -19.84 15.99
N PHE A 77 3.40 -19.91 15.84
CA PHE A 77 2.65 -18.88 15.09
C PHE A 77 1.57 -18.17 15.92
N TYR A 78 1.22 -18.68 17.11
CA TYR A 78 0.04 -18.23 17.86
C TYR A 78 0.31 -17.79 19.31
N SER A 79 1.57 -17.76 19.76
CA SER A 79 1.89 -17.29 21.11
C SER A 79 1.31 -15.88 21.37
N LYS A 80 0.94 -15.56 22.62
CA LYS A 80 0.40 -14.24 23.03
C LYS A 80 1.26 -13.06 22.52
N GLU A 81 2.57 -13.28 22.39
CA GLU A 81 3.52 -12.35 21.77
C GLU A 81 3.39 -12.26 20.25
N ALA A 82 3.25 -13.40 19.55
CA ALA A 82 2.96 -13.44 18.12
C ALA A 82 1.61 -12.78 17.80
N LEU A 83 0.57 -13.04 18.58
CA LEU A 83 -0.74 -12.39 18.47
C LEU A 83 -0.69 -10.88 18.72
N LYS A 84 0.00 -10.44 19.78
CA LYS A 84 0.18 -9.01 20.07
C LYS A 84 0.97 -8.31 18.98
N LYS A 85 2.05 -8.95 18.49
CA LYS A 85 2.85 -8.48 17.37
C LYS A 85 2.01 -8.39 16.09
N ASN A 86 1.24 -9.43 15.76
CA ASN A 86 0.41 -9.48 14.56
C ASN A 86 -0.75 -8.47 14.62
N ARG A 87 -1.33 -8.23 15.81
CA ARG A 87 -2.34 -7.18 16.02
C ARG A 87 -1.74 -5.78 15.87
N ILE A 88 -0.56 -5.53 16.45
CA ILE A 88 0.15 -4.25 16.28
C ILE A 88 0.52 -4.04 14.81
N ASP A 89 1.04 -5.06 14.13
CA ASP A 89 1.41 -5.00 12.72
C ASP A 89 0.17 -4.79 11.82
N THR A 90 -0.96 -5.40 12.17
CA THR A 90 -2.24 -5.19 11.47
C THR A 90 -2.76 -3.77 11.68
N ILE A 91 -2.78 -3.26 12.92
CA ILE A 91 -3.20 -1.89 13.23
C ILE A 91 -2.28 -0.89 12.51
N LYS A 92 -0.97 -1.08 12.62
CA LYS A 92 0.03 -0.27 11.93
C LYS A 92 -0.21 -0.27 10.43
N THR A 93 -0.44 -1.43 9.83
CA THR A 93 -0.73 -1.55 8.39
C THR A 93 -2.02 -0.83 8.01
N SER A 94 -3.09 -0.96 8.79
CA SER A 94 -4.38 -0.29 8.54
C SER A 94 -4.28 1.23 8.68
N VAL A 95 -3.56 1.71 9.70
CA VAL A 95 -3.29 3.13 9.92
C VAL A 95 -2.46 3.70 8.76
N MET A 96 -1.40 2.99 8.36
CA MET A 96 -0.58 3.35 7.19
C MET A 96 -1.41 3.46 5.91
N ARG A 97 -2.30 2.50 5.64
CA ARG A 97 -3.22 2.54 4.49
C ARG A 97 -4.19 3.71 4.55
N ALA A 98 -4.72 4.02 5.74
CA ALA A 98 -5.56 5.20 5.92
C ALA A 98 -4.78 6.49 5.59
N PHE A 99 -3.49 6.55 5.90
CA PHE A 99 -2.64 7.69 5.53
C PHE A 99 -2.33 7.80 4.05
N GLU A 100 -2.01 6.69 3.38
CA GLU A 100 -1.87 6.64 1.92
C GLU A 100 -3.14 7.15 1.24
N THR A 101 -4.29 6.77 1.79
CA THR A 101 -5.62 7.18 1.35
C THR A 101 -5.87 8.68 1.59
N LEU A 102 -5.35 9.25 2.69
CA LEU A 102 -5.36 10.69 2.98
C LEU A 102 -4.40 11.52 2.10
N GLN A 103 -3.54 10.89 1.29
CA GLN A 103 -2.74 11.61 0.28
C GLN A 103 -3.59 12.08 -0.89
N GLN A 104 -4.72 11.42 -1.15
CA GLN A 104 -5.52 11.64 -2.34
C GLN A 104 -6.04 13.08 -2.51
N PRO A 105 -6.56 13.77 -1.47
CA PRO A 105 -6.91 15.19 -1.55
C PRO A 105 -5.81 16.10 -2.08
N PHE A 106 -4.59 15.88 -1.61
CA PHE A 106 -3.45 16.70 -1.99
C PHE A 106 -2.90 16.34 -3.37
N LEU A 107 -2.94 15.05 -3.72
CA LEU A 107 -2.65 14.58 -5.08
C LEU A 107 -3.65 15.19 -6.07
N ASN A 108 -4.93 15.21 -5.74
CA ASN A 108 -5.98 15.81 -6.56
C ASN A 108 -5.75 17.32 -6.78
N LEU A 109 -5.38 18.05 -5.73
CA LEU A 109 -4.96 19.45 -5.84
C LEU A 109 -3.75 19.60 -6.76
N SER A 110 -2.72 18.76 -6.61
CA SER A 110 -1.56 18.79 -7.50
C SER A 110 -1.93 18.51 -8.95
N PHE A 111 -2.88 17.59 -9.20
CA PHE A 111 -3.37 17.24 -10.55
C PHE A 111 -4.07 18.41 -11.23
N VAL A 112 -4.87 19.19 -10.51
CA VAL A 112 -5.47 20.40 -11.07
C VAL A 112 -4.41 21.46 -11.36
N CYS A 113 -3.45 21.66 -10.46
CA CYS A 113 -2.32 22.56 -10.73
C CYS A 113 -1.50 22.09 -11.96
N PHE A 114 -1.26 20.77 -12.11
CA PHE A 114 -0.59 20.21 -13.29
C PHE A 114 -1.36 20.46 -14.59
N ALA A 115 -2.69 20.38 -14.52
CA ALA A 115 -3.57 20.46 -15.69
C ALA A 115 -3.99 21.88 -16.07
N SER A 116 -3.84 22.87 -15.17
CA SER A 116 -4.16 24.28 -15.45
C SER A 116 -3.05 24.92 -16.27
N GLU A 117 -3.27 25.04 -17.58
CA GLU A 117 -2.35 25.75 -18.47
C GLU A 117 -2.54 27.27 -18.31
N GLY A 118 -1.45 28.00 -18.05
CA GLY A 118 -1.39 29.48 -18.18
C GLY A 118 -1.81 30.28 -16.95
N THR A 119 -2.64 29.73 -16.06
CA THR A 119 -2.96 30.38 -14.78
C THR A 119 -2.10 29.77 -13.68
N LYS A 120 -1.30 30.59 -12.97
CA LYS A 120 -0.64 30.20 -11.71
C LYS A 120 -1.69 29.94 -10.62
N LEU A 121 -2.61 29.00 -10.84
CA LEU A 121 -3.64 28.65 -9.88
C LEU A 121 -2.95 28.08 -8.66
N THR A 122 -2.87 28.90 -7.62
CA THR A 122 -2.45 28.42 -6.31
C THR A 122 -3.53 27.44 -5.81
N PRO A 123 -3.19 26.49 -4.94
CA PRO A 123 -4.20 25.63 -4.30
C PRO A 123 -5.36 26.43 -3.72
N LEU A 124 -5.07 27.61 -3.14
CA LEU A 124 -6.07 28.53 -2.60
C LEU A 124 -7.05 29.06 -3.67
N GLN A 125 -6.55 29.39 -4.86
CA GLN A 125 -7.40 29.87 -5.97
C GLN A 125 -8.28 28.77 -6.57
N VAL A 126 -7.84 27.51 -6.51
CA VAL A 126 -8.67 26.34 -6.88
C VAL A 126 -9.85 26.21 -5.92
N PHE A 127 -9.60 26.34 -4.61
CA PHE A 127 -10.63 26.29 -3.57
C PHE A 127 -11.62 27.45 -3.61
N GLN A 128 -11.12 28.67 -3.79
CA GLN A 128 -11.96 29.88 -3.68
C GLN A 128 -13.00 30.01 -4.79
N ASN A 129 -12.76 29.43 -5.98
CA ASN A 129 -13.53 29.79 -7.17
C ASN A 129 -14.14 28.63 -7.93
N ARG A 130 -13.77 27.35 -7.69
CA ARG A 130 -14.05 26.30 -8.70
C ARG A 130 -14.43 24.91 -8.18
N VAL A 131 -14.36 24.63 -6.88
CA VAL A 131 -14.34 23.23 -6.41
C VAL A 131 -14.98 23.03 -5.01
N ASP A 132 -15.99 22.15 -4.90
CA ASP A 132 -16.56 21.67 -3.62
C ASP A 132 -15.52 20.85 -2.84
N TRP A 133 -15.49 20.92 -1.50
CA TRP A 133 -14.57 20.13 -0.66
C TRP A 133 -14.68 18.63 -0.96
N LYS A 134 -15.85 18.13 -1.35
CA LYS A 134 -16.07 16.73 -1.75
C LYS A 134 -15.25 16.33 -2.96
N TRP A 135 -14.96 17.25 -3.87
CA TRP A 135 -14.15 16.98 -5.05
C TRP A 135 -12.71 16.61 -4.69
N LEU A 136 -12.18 17.06 -3.54
CA LEU A 136 -10.86 16.63 -3.07
C LEU A 136 -10.76 15.11 -2.94
N PHE A 137 -11.87 14.43 -2.67
CA PHE A 137 -11.92 12.98 -2.50
C PHE A 137 -12.32 12.25 -3.79
N ARG A 138 -12.40 12.98 -4.91
CA ARG A 138 -12.79 12.40 -6.20
C ARG A 138 -11.74 11.42 -6.70
N GLY A 139 -12.19 10.34 -7.32
CA GLY A 139 -11.31 9.29 -7.83
C GLY A 139 -10.72 8.36 -6.76
N MET A 140 -10.82 8.73 -5.49
CA MET A 140 -10.24 8.01 -4.36
C MET A 140 -10.68 6.54 -4.27
N SER A 141 -11.96 6.24 -4.47
CA SER A 141 -12.46 4.86 -4.48
C SER A 141 -11.79 4.00 -5.56
N TYR A 142 -11.57 4.56 -6.76
CA TYR A 142 -10.89 3.86 -7.84
C TYR A 142 -9.39 3.74 -7.60
N LYS A 143 -8.77 4.75 -6.98
CA LYS A 143 -7.39 4.67 -6.55
C LYS A 143 -7.19 3.56 -5.52
N MET A 144 -8.05 3.50 -4.50
CA MET A 144 -8.04 2.43 -3.49
C MET A 144 -8.25 1.06 -4.12
N LEU A 145 -9.17 0.95 -5.09
CA LEU A 145 -9.37 -0.30 -5.84
C LEU A 145 -8.12 -0.69 -6.64
N SER A 146 -7.50 0.25 -7.34
CA SER A 146 -6.24 0.02 -8.07
C SER A 146 -5.15 -0.48 -7.13
N ASP A 147 -4.96 0.19 -5.99
CA ASP A 147 -3.91 -0.16 -5.03
C ASP A 147 -4.18 -1.52 -4.37
N PHE A 148 -5.45 -1.82 -4.08
CA PHE A 148 -5.89 -3.14 -3.63
C PHE A 148 -5.55 -4.22 -4.66
N LEU A 149 -5.92 -4.03 -5.94
CA LEU A 149 -5.66 -5.00 -7.00
C LEU A 149 -4.16 -5.24 -7.23
N VAL A 150 -3.37 -4.16 -7.28
CA VAL A 150 -1.90 -4.26 -7.41
C VAL A 150 -1.32 -5.05 -6.25
N LYS A 151 -1.72 -4.72 -5.02
CA LYS A 151 -1.20 -5.37 -3.82
C LYS A 151 -1.58 -6.84 -3.74
N SER A 152 -2.85 -7.17 -3.94
CA SER A 152 -3.31 -8.56 -3.97
C SER A 152 -2.61 -9.36 -5.05
N GLY A 153 -2.37 -8.77 -6.22
CA GLY A 153 -1.56 -9.38 -7.27
C GLY A 153 -0.12 -9.67 -6.81
N ILE A 154 0.53 -8.71 -6.13
CA ILE A 154 1.89 -8.91 -5.59
C ILE A 154 1.89 -10.04 -4.57
N GLU A 155 0.96 -10.04 -3.61
CA GLU A 155 0.89 -11.06 -2.55
C GLU A 155 0.71 -12.48 -3.13
N ILE A 156 -0.19 -12.63 -4.11
CA ILE A 156 -0.43 -13.90 -4.79
C ILE A 156 0.84 -14.36 -5.54
N LEU A 157 1.45 -13.47 -6.34
CA LEU A 157 2.58 -13.83 -7.19
C LEU A 157 3.88 -14.04 -6.40
N SER A 158 4.10 -13.28 -5.32
CA SER A 158 5.22 -13.49 -4.40
C SER A 158 5.12 -14.84 -3.67
N GLY A 159 3.90 -15.31 -3.36
CA GLY A 159 3.68 -16.65 -2.81
C GLY A 159 4.01 -17.79 -3.79
N MET A 160 4.10 -17.49 -5.10
CA MET A 160 4.38 -18.47 -6.16
C MET A 160 5.87 -18.56 -6.55
N ASN A 161 6.78 -17.89 -5.82
CA ASN A 161 8.21 -17.77 -6.19
C ASN A 161 8.45 -17.22 -7.61
N ALA A 162 7.48 -16.48 -8.19
CA ALA A 162 7.65 -15.86 -9.49
C ALA A 162 8.71 -14.75 -9.40
N ALA A 163 9.67 -14.75 -10.33
CA ALA A 163 10.76 -13.79 -10.36
C ALA A 163 10.24 -12.33 -10.34
N ASN A 164 10.71 -11.55 -9.36
CA ASN A 164 10.24 -10.19 -9.02
C ASN A 164 10.15 -9.20 -10.20
N ILE A 165 10.90 -9.41 -11.29
CA ILE A 165 10.99 -8.48 -12.43
C ILE A 165 9.69 -8.40 -13.23
N PHE A 166 8.93 -9.50 -13.37
CA PHE A 166 7.68 -9.51 -14.15
C PHE A 166 6.43 -9.39 -13.28
N THR A 167 6.52 -9.74 -12.01
CA THR A 167 5.42 -9.64 -11.04
C THR A 167 4.86 -8.22 -10.97
N LEU A 168 5.74 -7.23 -10.83
CA LEU A 168 5.32 -5.85 -10.63
C LEU A 168 4.62 -5.23 -11.87
N PRO A 169 5.16 -5.35 -13.10
CA PRO A 169 4.45 -4.93 -14.32
C PRO A 169 3.07 -5.57 -14.51
N LEU A 170 2.94 -6.88 -14.20
CA LEU A 170 1.66 -7.59 -14.31
C LEU A 170 0.62 -7.05 -13.32
N CYS A 171 1.02 -6.79 -12.07
CA CYS A 171 0.14 -6.19 -11.09
C CYS A 171 -0.33 -4.79 -11.52
N TYR A 172 0.58 -3.98 -12.06
CA TYR A 172 0.24 -2.68 -12.63
C TYR A 172 -0.72 -2.77 -13.81
N LEU A 173 -0.59 -3.78 -14.66
CA LEU A 173 -1.51 -4.00 -15.77
C LEU A 173 -2.96 -4.21 -15.29
N VAL A 174 -3.15 -4.91 -14.17
CA VAL A 174 -4.49 -5.16 -13.60
C VAL A 174 -5.06 -3.91 -12.92
N GLY A 175 -4.25 -3.18 -12.15
CA GLY A 175 -4.72 -1.98 -11.44
C GLY A 175 -4.88 -0.74 -12.31
N TYR A 176 -4.17 -0.66 -13.44
CA TYR A 176 -4.08 0.56 -14.24
C TYR A 176 -5.42 1.16 -14.70
N PRO A 177 -6.40 0.38 -15.21
CA PRO A 177 -7.69 0.93 -15.61
C PRO A 177 -8.36 1.75 -14.50
N ALA A 178 -8.32 1.27 -13.25
CA ALA A 178 -8.87 1.99 -12.11
C ALA A 178 -8.07 3.27 -11.79
N THR A 179 -6.74 3.24 -11.95
CA THR A 179 -5.89 4.45 -11.87
C THR A 179 -6.23 5.47 -12.97
N LEU A 180 -6.44 5.04 -14.21
CA LEU A 180 -6.84 5.92 -15.31
C LEU A 180 -8.17 6.62 -15.01
N ILE A 181 -9.20 5.85 -14.60
CA ILE A 181 -10.52 6.40 -14.26
C ILE A 181 -10.42 7.36 -13.07
N SER A 182 -9.62 7.02 -12.05
CA SER A 182 -9.34 7.92 -10.92
C SER A 182 -8.81 9.27 -11.42
N ASN A 183 -7.74 9.26 -12.21
CA ASN A 183 -7.10 10.48 -12.70
C ASN A 183 -8.05 11.31 -13.58
N LEU A 184 -8.77 10.67 -14.50
CA LEU A 184 -9.72 11.36 -15.38
C LEU A 184 -10.88 11.98 -14.60
N SER A 185 -11.38 11.29 -13.57
CA SER A 185 -12.44 11.82 -12.69
C SER A 185 -12.00 13.13 -12.04
N VAL A 186 -10.75 13.17 -11.55
CA VAL A 186 -10.15 14.36 -10.93
C VAL A 186 -9.98 15.48 -11.96
N LEU A 187 -9.46 15.17 -13.15
CA LEU A 187 -9.25 16.16 -14.22
C LEU A 187 -10.56 16.77 -14.76
N GLN A 188 -11.70 16.09 -14.59
CA GLN A 188 -13.05 16.60 -14.90
C GLN A 188 -13.62 17.47 -13.77
N TYR A 189 -12.87 18.49 -13.33
CA TYR A 189 -13.23 19.33 -12.17
C TYR A 189 -14.44 20.25 -12.39
N THR A 190 -14.89 20.44 -13.63
CA THR A 190 -16.02 21.33 -13.98
C THR A 190 -17.39 20.66 -14.00
N SER A 191 -17.46 19.33 -13.84
CA SER A 191 -18.72 18.58 -13.89
C SER A 191 -18.77 17.54 -12.78
N THR A 192 -19.94 16.92 -12.57
CA THR A 192 -20.07 15.72 -11.74
C THR A 192 -20.06 14.46 -12.61
N PRO A 193 -18.93 14.01 -13.18
CA PRO A 193 -18.89 12.75 -13.90
C PRO A 193 -19.30 11.61 -12.99
N THR A 194 -20.26 10.84 -13.47
CA THR A 194 -20.51 9.48 -13.01
C THR A 194 -19.43 8.57 -13.57
N PHE A 195 -19.19 7.44 -12.89
CA PHE A 195 -18.29 6.39 -13.38
C PHE A 195 -18.52 6.06 -14.85
N LEU A 196 -19.79 5.84 -15.19
CA LEU A 196 -20.22 5.46 -16.53
C LEU A 196 -19.85 6.54 -17.55
N ALA A 197 -20.10 7.82 -17.25
CA ALA A 197 -19.74 8.90 -18.16
C ALA A 197 -18.22 9.02 -18.39
N THR A 198 -17.39 8.75 -17.38
CA THR A 198 -15.92 8.72 -17.55
C THR A 198 -15.50 7.48 -18.34
N LEU A 199 -16.08 6.32 -18.06
CA LEU A 199 -15.79 5.07 -18.74
C LEU A 199 -16.17 5.14 -20.22
N ASP A 200 -17.37 5.62 -20.55
CA ASP A 200 -17.87 5.78 -21.92
C ASP A 200 -16.92 6.66 -22.73
N LYS A 201 -16.47 7.79 -22.18
CA LYS A 201 -15.48 8.66 -22.82
C LYS A 201 -14.15 7.96 -23.10
N VAL A 202 -13.70 7.09 -22.19
CA VAL A 202 -12.47 6.31 -22.38
C VAL A 202 -12.68 5.30 -23.51
N LEU A 203 -13.80 4.55 -23.48
CA LEU A 203 -14.09 3.52 -24.48
C LEU A 203 -14.28 4.11 -25.89
N ASP A 204 -14.94 5.26 -25.99
CA ASP A 204 -15.23 5.94 -27.26
C ASP A 204 -14.00 6.65 -27.87
N PHE A 205 -12.95 6.90 -27.09
CA PHE A 205 -11.79 7.65 -27.56
C PHE A 205 -11.13 7.00 -28.79
N LYS A 206 -11.22 7.63 -29.96
CA LYS A 206 -10.72 7.07 -31.24
C LYS A 206 -11.32 5.70 -31.63
N GLY A 207 -12.45 5.29 -31.07
CA GLY A 207 -13.10 4.02 -31.41
C GLY A 207 -12.27 2.76 -31.13
N ARG A 208 -11.30 2.82 -30.21
CA ARG A 208 -10.45 1.66 -29.84
C ARG A 208 -11.03 0.81 -28.71
N GLY A 209 -12.17 1.20 -28.14
CA GLY A 209 -12.88 0.45 -27.12
C GLY A 209 -12.02 0.17 -25.89
N PHE A 210 -11.96 -1.11 -25.50
CA PHE A 210 -11.29 -1.57 -24.28
C PHE A 210 -9.80 -1.19 -24.20
N PHE A 211 -9.08 -1.14 -25.34
CA PHE A 211 -7.65 -0.82 -25.34
C PHE A 211 -7.34 0.60 -24.83
N ASN A 212 -8.31 1.51 -24.85
CA ASN A 212 -8.13 2.85 -24.30
C ASN A 212 -8.04 2.89 -22.77
N LEU A 213 -8.49 1.84 -22.07
CA LEU A 213 -8.26 1.70 -20.62
C LEU A 213 -6.77 1.68 -20.26
N TYR A 214 -5.90 1.45 -21.26
CA TYR A 214 -4.46 1.41 -21.14
C TYR A 214 -3.77 2.64 -21.74
N HIS A 215 -4.52 3.70 -22.07
CA HIS A 215 -3.97 4.93 -22.63
C HIS A 215 -3.10 5.67 -21.61
N GLY A 216 -1.78 5.65 -21.84
CA GLY A 216 -0.77 6.19 -20.91
C GLY A 216 -0.14 5.14 -19.99
N PHE A 217 -0.43 3.85 -20.21
CA PHE A 217 0.11 2.76 -19.39
C PHE A 217 1.64 2.71 -19.46
N SER A 218 2.26 2.96 -20.63
CA SER A 218 3.72 2.94 -20.77
C SER A 218 4.43 3.98 -19.90
N SER A 219 3.92 5.22 -19.86
CA SER A 219 4.45 6.26 -18.98
C SER A 219 4.25 5.93 -17.50
N TYR A 220 3.09 5.37 -17.14
CA TYR A 220 2.81 4.92 -15.77
C TYR A 220 3.75 3.78 -15.35
N LEU A 221 3.95 2.80 -16.22
CA LEU A 221 4.83 1.67 -15.96
C LEU A 221 6.28 2.12 -15.81
N ALA A 222 6.78 2.95 -16.74
CA ALA A 222 8.13 3.51 -16.66
C ALA A 222 8.34 4.30 -15.37
N MET A 223 7.37 5.16 -15.00
CA MET A 223 7.41 5.89 -13.74
C MET A 223 7.56 4.96 -12.54
N ASN A 224 6.69 3.97 -12.43
CA ASN A 224 6.69 3.08 -11.27
C ASN A 224 7.96 2.23 -11.22
N MET A 225 8.48 1.74 -12.35
CA MET A 225 9.76 1.03 -12.37
C MET A 225 10.92 1.91 -11.88
N VAL A 226 11.03 3.13 -12.41
CA VAL A 226 12.10 4.06 -12.01
C VAL A 226 11.93 4.47 -10.54
N LEU A 227 10.68 4.72 -10.10
CA LEU A 227 10.36 5.03 -8.71
C LEU A 227 10.79 3.89 -7.78
N THR A 228 10.38 2.64 -8.06
CA THR A 228 10.76 1.47 -7.26
C THR A 228 12.28 1.28 -7.23
N ALA A 229 12.96 1.36 -8.37
CA ALA A 229 14.41 1.22 -8.42
C ALA A 229 15.12 2.30 -7.58
N SER A 230 14.65 3.54 -7.67
CA SER A 230 15.20 4.68 -6.92
C SER A 230 14.94 4.55 -5.43
N THR A 231 13.73 4.15 -5.02
CA THR A 231 13.38 3.91 -3.62
C THR A 231 14.23 2.78 -3.02
N LEU A 232 14.50 1.70 -3.77
CA LEU A 232 15.38 0.63 -3.30
C LEU A 232 16.82 1.11 -3.13
N ALA A 233 17.37 1.82 -4.11
CA ALA A 233 18.73 2.34 -4.06
C ALA A 233 18.93 3.35 -2.93
N LEU A 234 18.01 4.31 -2.80
CA LEU A 234 18.06 5.31 -1.73
C LEU A 234 17.75 4.70 -0.36
N GLY A 235 16.91 3.66 -0.29
CA GLY A 235 16.65 2.91 0.94
C GLY A 235 17.89 2.17 1.44
N GLN A 236 18.70 1.60 0.55
CA GLN A 236 19.99 1.01 0.91
C GLN A 236 20.98 2.05 1.43
N LEU A 237 21.03 3.23 0.79
CA LEU A 237 21.86 4.35 1.24
C LEU A 237 21.41 4.89 2.60
N ASP A 238 20.10 5.03 2.83
CA ASP A 238 19.51 5.42 4.11
C ASP A 238 19.88 4.44 5.22
N GLN A 239 19.76 3.13 4.97
CA GLN A 239 20.18 2.11 5.92
C GLN A 239 21.68 2.19 6.24
N TYR A 240 22.51 2.44 5.25
CA TYR A 240 23.96 2.63 5.44
C TYR A 240 24.26 3.84 6.34
N ILE A 241 23.65 5.00 6.04
CA ILE A 241 23.80 6.22 6.84
C ILE A 241 23.32 5.98 8.28
N GLN A 242 22.18 5.30 8.46
CA GLN A 242 21.65 4.99 9.77
C GLN A 242 22.57 4.06 10.58
N ARG A 243 23.15 3.03 9.96
CA ARG A 243 24.13 2.14 10.63
C ARG A 243 25.37 2.92 11.06
N LYS A 244 25.92 3.78 10.19
CA LYS A 244 27.06 4.63 10.52
C LYS A 244 26.77 5.60 11.66
N SER A 245 25.56 6.16 11.70
CA SER A 245 25.13 7.04 12.80
C SER A 245 24.92 6.29 14.12
N GLN A 246 24.55 5.00 14.08
CA GLN A 246 24.48 4.13 15.28
C GLN A 246 25.86 3.77 15.85
N GLU A 247 26.88 3.62 14.99
CA GLU A 247 28.25 3.29 15.40
C GLU A 247 28.94 4.44 16.16
N LYS A 248 28.56 5.71 15.88
CA LYS A 248 29.08 6.90 16.56
C LYS A 248 27.94 7.89 16.89
N PRO A 249 27.08 7.58 17.87
CA PRO A 249 25.97 8.45 18.20
C PRO A 249 26.48 9.66 19.00
N GLU A 250 26.53 10.85 18.37
CA GLU A 250 26.82 12.11 19.09
C GLU A 250 25.74 12.39 20.16
N SER A 251 24.48 12.04 19.87
CA SER A 251 23.39 11.92 20.84
C SER A 251 22.23 11.10 20.29
N LYS A 252 21.37 10.54 21.17
CA LYS A 252 20.13 9.84 20.75
C LYS A 252 19.17 10.77 19.99
N ALA A 253 19.11 12.06 20.36
CA ALA A 253 18.23 13.04 19.72
C ALA A 253 18.69 13.33 18.28
N LEU A 254 19.99 13.55 18.08
CA LEU A 254 20.57 13.78 16.76
C LEU A 254 20.47 12.56 15.85
N TYR A 255 20.64 11.36 16.41
CA TYR A 255 20.40 10.11 15.68
C TYR A 255 18.97 10.04 15.11
N TYR A 256 17.97 10.33 15.93
CA TYR A 256 16.58 10.29 15.46
C TYR A 256 16.24 11.43 14.51
N LEU A 257 16.76 12.63 14.73
CA LEU A 257 16.61 13.75 13.79
C LEU A 257 17.24 13.40 12.44
N SER A 258 18.46 12.86 12.42
CA SER A 258 19.14 12.41 11.20
C SER A 258 18.33 11.34 10.46
N LYS A 259 17.73 10.40 11.18
CA LYS A 259 16.88 9.35 10.60
C LYS A 259 15.60 9.90 9.95
N ILE A 260 14.98 10.91 10.56
CA ILE A 260 13.80 11.57 9.99
C ILE A 260 14.20 12.34 8.74
N THR A 261 15.24 13.17 8.86
CA THR A 261 15.65 14.07 7.78
C THR A 261 16.19 13.29 6.58
N SER A 262 16.95 12.21 6.78
CA SER A 262 17.46 11.38 5.68
C SER A 262 16.32 10.72 4.91
N SER A 263 15.38 10.07 5.61
CA SER A 263 14.23 9.41 4.99
C SER A 263 13.32 10.40 4.25
N GLN A 264 13.06 11.57 4.85
CA GLN A 264 12.27 12.63 4.22
C GLN A 264 12.97 13.22 2.98
N LEU A 265 14.27 13.49 3.07
CA LEU A 265 15.04 14.02 1.94
C LEU A 265 15.07 13.04 0.77
N PHE A 266 15.23 11.74 1.03
CA PHE A 266 15.18 10.73 -0.03
C PHE A 266 13.78 10.59 -0.62
N GLY A 267 12.73 10.62 0.20
CA GLY A 267 11.35 10.64 -0.28
C GLY A 267 11.09 11.84 -1.19
N VAL A 268 11.43 13.04 -0.72
CA VAL A 268 11.33 14.29 -1.46
C VAL A 268 12.11 14.23 -2.77
N PHE A 269 13.35 13.77 -2.75
CA PHE A 269 14.19 13.66 -3.95
C PHE A 269 13.59 12.69 -4.97
N THR A 270 13.15 11.51 -4.51
CA THR A 270 12.56 10.50 -5.40
C THR A 270 11.28 11.05 -6.04
N LEU A 271 10.42 11.66 -5.25
CA LEU A 271 9.11 12.07 -5.74
C LEU A 271 9.20 13.33 -6.60
N PHE A 272 9.94 14.33 -6.14
CA PHE A 272 10.07 15.59 -6.87
C PHE A 272 10.92 15.43 -8.12
N THR A 273 12.16 14.94 -7.98
CA THR A 273 13.13 14.88 -9.08
C THR A 273 12.77 13.79 -10.08
N ILE A 274 12.33 12.62 -9.59
CA ILE A 274 12.16 11.44 -10.44
C ILE A 274 10.70 11.28 -10.87
N ALA A 275 9.73 11.30 -9.95
CA ALA A 275 8.34 10.99 -10.29
C ALA A 275 7.58 12.15 -10.96
N THR A 276 7.82 13.41 -10.58
CA THR A 276 7.05 14.56 -11.10
C THR A 276 7.03 14.66 -12.63
N PRO A 277 8.16 14.54 -13.35
CA PRO A 277 8.15 14.61 -14.81
C PRO A 277 7.25 13.56 -15.44
N PHE A 278 7.29 12.33 -14.94
CA PHE A 278 6.44 11.25 -15.45
C PHE A 278 4.96 11.47 -15.11
N ASN A 279 4.65 11.96 -13.90
CA ASN A 279 3.28 12.31 -13.53
C ASN A 279 2.72 13.39 -14.46
N VAL A 280 3.49 14.44 -14.75
CA VAL A 280 3.07 15.51 -15.67
C VAL A 280 2.83 14.95 -17.07
N ILE A 281 3.74 14.12 -17.59
CA ILE A 281 3.58 13.49 -18.91
C ILE A 281 2.33 12.60 -18.94
N GLN A 282 2.19 11.71 -17.95
CA GLN A 282 1.07 10.78 -17.84
C GLN A 282 -0.27 11.54 -17.80
N LEU A 283 -0.41 12.54 -16.93
CA LEU A 283 -1.65 13.28 -16.75
C LEU A 283 -2.02 14.07 -18.00
N ASN A 284 -1.06 14.74 -18.64
CA ASN A 284 -1.34 15.46 -19.89
C ASN A 284 -1.66 14.50 -21.03
N TYR A 285 -1.08 13.31 -21.05
CA TYR A 285 -1.40 12.28 -22.05
C TYR A 285 -2.81 11.72 -21.84
N GLN A 286 -3.19 11.44 -20.59
CA GLN A 286 -4.54 11.00 -20.23
C GLN A 286 -5.59 12.09 -20.49
N LYS A 287 -5.26 13.37 -20.26
CA LYS A 287 -6.14 14.52 -20.53
C LYS A 287 -6.60 14.60 -21.99
N GLN A 288 -5.86 14.03 -22.94
CA GLN A 288 -6.26 13.96 -24.34
C GLN A 288 -7.59 13.21 -24.56
N ILE A 289 -7.91 12.25 -23.69
CA ILE A 289 -9.22 11.56 -23.70
C ILE A 289 -10.35 12.56 -23.44
N LEU A 290 -10.12 13.51 -22.53
CA LEU A 290 -11.12 14.50 -22.15
C LEU A 290 -11.27 15.61 -23.19
N THR A 291 -10.17 16.01 -23.83
CA THR A 291 -10.17 17.10 -24.82
C THR A 291 -10.50 16.61 -26.23
N GLY A 292 -10.43 15.30 -26.49
CA GLY A 292 -10.57 14.74 -27.83
C GLY A 292 -9.44 15.13 -28.78
N GLN A 293 -8.32 15.67 -28.26
CA GLN A 293 -7.18 16.14 -29.05
C GLN A 293 -6.01 15.17 -28.92
N PRO A 294 -5.94 14.14 -29.76
CA PRO A 294 -4.89 13.15 -29.63
C PRO A 294 -3.54 13.64 -30.14
N GLN A 295 -2.50 13.33 -29.38
CA GLN A 295 -1.12 13.51 -29.81
C GLN A 295 -0.32 12.24 -29.47
N SER A 296 0.80 12.02 -30.16
CA SER A 296 1.73 10.96 -29.75
C SER A 296 2.40 11.33 -28.43
N LEU A 297 2.86 10.34 -27.65
CA LEU A 297 3.58 10.60 -26.39
C LEU A 297 4.82 11.46 -26.62
N ILE A 298 5.56 11.19 -27.71
CA ILE A 298 6.76 11.94 -28.10
C ILE A 298 6.40 13.38 -28.46
N SER A 299 5.33 13.58 -29.24
CA SER A 299 4.83 14.91 -29.59
C SER A 299 4.41 15.70 -28.35
N LEU A 300 3.79 15.05 -27.37
CA LEU A 300 3.42 15.67 -26.10
C LEU A 300 4.65 16.07 -25.28
N VAL A 301 5.64 15.19 -25.13
CA VAL A 301 6.88 15.52 -24.41
C VAL A 301 7.58 16.69 -25.09
N LYS A 302 7.65 16.68 -26.42
CA LYS A 302 8.21 17.78 -27.20
C LYS A 302 7.44 19.08 -26.97
N SER A 303 6.10 19.05 -27.02
CA SER A 303 5.27 20.24 -26.84
C SER A 303 5.41 20.84 -25.43
N LEU A 304 5.45 19.99 -24.40
CA LEU A 304 5.70 20.41 -23.02
C LEU A 304 7.05 21.13 -22.91
N TYR A 305 8.11 20.52 -23.46
CA TYR A 305 9.45 21.11 -23.46
C TYR A 305 9.53 22.41 -24.26
N THR A 306 8.94 22.48 -25.46
CA THR A 306 8.98 23.70 -26.26
C THR A 306 8.17 24.84 -25.66
N SER A 307 7.13 24.55 -24.85
CA SER A 307 6.26 25.60 -24.29
C SER A 307 6.94 26.41 -23.18
N ASN A 308 7.70 25.77 -22.29
CA ASN A 308 8.27 26.39 -21.08
C ASN A 308 9.55 25.68 -20.59
N GLY A 309 10.24 24.95 -21.48
CA GLY A 309 11.45 24.21 -21.15
C GLY A 309 11.22 23.10 -20.11
N ILE A 310 12.28 22.81 -19.35
CA ILE A 310 12.27 21.76 -18.32
C ILE A 310 11.31 22.09 -17.16
N TYR A 311 11.06 23.37 -16.89
CA TYR A 311 10.17 23.81 -15.81
C TYR A 311 8.76 23.26 -15.95
N LYS A 312 8.28 23.06 -17.19
CA LYS A 312 6.94 22.52 -17.44
C LYS A 312 6.74 21.11 -16.85
N PHE A 313 7.79 20.30 -16.77
CA PHE A 313 7.76 18.94 -16.20
C PHE A 313 7.70 18.93 -14.66
N TYR A 314 7.99 20.07 -14.02
CA TYR A 314 7.97 20.23 -12.57
C TYR A 314 6.90 21.22 -12.09
N HIS A 315 6.16 21.83 -13.02
CA HIS A 315 4.99 22.65 -12.69
C HIS A 315 4.08 21.85 -11.77
N GLY A 316 3.55 22.39 -10.66
CA GLY A 316 2.72 21.67 -9.69
C GLY A 316 3.47 20.75 -8.70
N GLY A 317 4.77 20.52 -8.90
CA GLY A 317 5.59 19.67 -8.03
C GLY A 317 5.72 20.19 -6.59
N THR A 318 5.56 21.50 -6.36
CA THR A 318 5.54 22.10 -5.02
C THR A 318 4.33 21.67 -4.21
N THR A 319 3.14 21.55 -4.82
CA THR A 319 1.94 21.03 -4.16
C THR A 319 2.12 19.54 -3.81
N GLN A 320 2.78 18.78 -4.70
CA GLN A 320 3.14 17.40 -4.44
C GLN A 320 4.14 17.30 -3.27
N LEU A 321 5.17 18.15 -3.22
CA LEU A 321 6.11 18.23 -2.08
C LEU A 321 5.42 18.50 -0.75
N LEU A 322 4.52 19.48 -0.71
CA LEU A 322 3.78 19.81 0.50
C LEU A 322 2.93 18.63 0.98
N SER A 323 2.25 17.94 0.06
CA SER A 323 1.47 16.74 0.38
C SER A 323 2.33 15.67 1.06
N PHE A 324 3.53 15.44 0.53
CA PHE A 324 4.43 14.42 1.03
C PHE A 324 5.04 14.80 2.36
N ALA A 325 5.51 16.05 2.50
CA ALA A 325 6.06 16.54 3.76
C ALA A 325 5.04 16.40 4.90
N SER A 326 3.77 16.78 4.67
CA SER A 326 2.71 16.65 5.67
C SER A 326 2.46 15.20 6.07
N ILE A 327 2.43 14.27 5.11
CA ILE A 327 1.96 12.91 5.35
C ILE A 327 3.06 12.02 5.91
N TYR A 328 4.29 12.14 5.40
CA TYR A 328 5.43 11.44 5.99
C TYR A 328 5.74 11.92 7.41
N SER A 329 5.57 13.23 7.68
CA SER A 329 5.70 13.75 9.05
C SER A 329 4.65 13.14 9.99
N LEU A 330 3.39 13.02 9.53
CA LEU A 330 2.31 12.44 10.32
C LEU A 330 2.48 10.92 10.52
N GLN A 331 2.87 10.21 9.45
CA GLN A 331 3.15 8.78 9.46
C GLN A 331 4.30 8.45 10.43
N TYR A 332 5.35 9.26 10.43
CA TYR A 332 6.46 9.12 11.37
C TYR A 332 6.00 9.34 12.81
N LEU A 333 5.26 10.42 13.09
CA LEU A 333 4.72 10.70 14.42
C LEU A 333 3.88 9.53 14.95
N LEU A 334 3.06 8.92 14.10
CA LEU A 334 2.19 7.81 14.49
C LEU A 334 2.90 6.47 14.60
N SER A 335 3.98 6.26 13.86
CA SER A 335 4.82 5.05 14.01
C SER A 335 5.53 4.95 15.37
N ARG A 336 5.44 5.99 16.20
CA ARG A 336 6.03 6.08 17.55
C ARG A 336 5.06 5.82 18.69
N PHE A 337 3.76 5.77 18.44
CA PHE A 337 2.72 5.42 19.40
C PHE A 337 2.30 3.95 19.25
#